data_AF-U7USF8-F1
#
_entry.id   AF-U7USF8-F1
#
_cell.length_a   1.000
_cell.length_b   1.000
_cell.length_c   1.000
_cell.angle_alpha   90.00
_cell.angle_beta   90.00
_cell.angle_gamma   90.00
#
_symmetry.space_group_name_H-M   'P 1'
#
loop_
_entity.id
_entity.type
_entity.pdbx_description
1 polymer ?
#
loop_
_entity_poly.entity_id
_entity_poly.type
_entity_poly.pdbx_seq_one_letter_code
_entity_poly.pdbx_strand_id
1 'polypeptide(L)'
;MHMLSGNPSHLTKAEIKQRKKEEVKIGEAKLVCPAYVKADKEAYKKWREIVKLYKGIDFVSSADVGMMARYCVAFSEYLDLIGHRATVNDIHLTEDEATQTLEVLADRYGARRAANLYDKIDYLTSVGGLLTLDKAINAKMSALVQMEDRLFLNPLAKVRNVPKKEVKKEDPLAAKGFGNV
;
A
#
# COMPACT_ATOMS: atom_id res chain seq x y z
N MET A 1 -37.84 9.26 -41.19
CA MET A 1 -37.57 8.04 -40.38
C MET A 1 -36.11 8.04 -39.94
N HIS A 2 -35.83 8.57 -38.76
CA HIS A 2 -34.66 8.19 -37.94
C HIS A 2 -34.89 8.74 -36.53
N MET A 3 -35.74 8.04 -35.76
CA MET A 3 -35.71 8.12 -34.31
C MET A 3 -34.49 7.34 -33.79
N LEU A 4 -34.04 7.68 -32.58
CA LEU A 4 -33.13 6.93 -31.69
C LEU A 4 -31.67 7.44 -31.61
N SER A 5 -31.44 8.75 -31.53
CA SER A 5 -30.31 9.25 -30.74
C SER A 5 -30.69 9.19 -29.26
N GLY A 6 -30.42 8.04 -28.64
CA GLY A 6 -30.60 7.84 -27.20
C GLY A 6 -29.83 8.89 -26.39
N ASN A 7 -30.48 9.39 -25.36
CA ASN A 7 -29.95 10.39 -24.43
C ASN A 7 -28.53 10.03 -23.93
N PRO A 8 -27.49 10.83 -24.21
CA PRO A 8 -26.11 10.55 -23.78
C PRO A 8 -25.93 10.55 -22.24
N SER A 9 -26.96 10.91 -21.46
CA SER A 9 -26.92 10.81 -20.00
C SER A 9 -27.27 9.42 -19.44
N HIS A 10 -27.73 8.50 -20.28
CA HIS A 10 -28.04 7.13 -19.89
C HIS A 10 -27.53 6.16 -20.96
N LEU A 11 -26.49 5.39 -20.62
CA LEU A 11 -26.11 4.23 -21.44
C LEU A 11 -27.36 3.42 -21.73
N THR A 12 -27.65 3.25 -23.01
CA THR A 12 -28.75 2.42 -23.45
C THR A 12 -28.52 1.00 -22.94
N LYS A 13 -29.59 0.24 -22.70
CA LYS A 13 -29.49 -1.16 -22.27
C LYS A 13 -28.63 -1.99 -23.24
N ALA A 14 -28.58 -1.60 -24.51
CA ALA A 14 -27.75 -2.20 -25.55
C ALA A 14 -26.25 -1.92 -25.33
N GLU A 15 -25.86 -0.67 -25.06
CA GLU A 15 -24.47 -0.28 -24.79
C GLU A 15 -23.92 -0.91 -23.50
N ILE A 16 -24.75 -1.01 -22.44
CA ILE A 16 -24.37 -1.72 -21.21
C ILE A 16 -24.13 -3.20 -21.49
N LYS A 17 -24.98 -3.81 -22.31
CA LYS A 17 -24.89 -5.23 -22.68
C LYS A 17 -23.68 -5.50 -23.59
N GLN A 18 -23.34 -4.55 -24.46
CA GLN A 18 -22.16 -4.62 -25.32
C GLN A 18 -20.88 -4.50 -24.48
N ARG A 19 -20.79 -3.52 -23.57
CA ARG A 19 -19.63 -3.40 -22.66
C ARG A 19 -19.43 -4.65 -21.80
N LYS A 20 -20.49 -5.26 -21.28
CA LYS A 20 -20.42 -6.53 -20.53
C LYS A 20 -19.98 -7.73 -21.38
N LYS A 21 -20.23 -7.71 -22.69
CA LYS A 21 -19.81 -8.77 -23.62
C LYS A 21 -18.37 -8.62 -24.05
N GLU A 22 -17.88 -7.38 -24.12
CA GLU A 22 -16.49 -7.05 -24.47
C GLU A 22 -15.55 -7.10 -23.27
N GLU A 23 -16.09 -7.19 -22.05
CA GLU A 23 -15.31 -7.27 -20.82
C GLU A 23 -14.55 -8.60 -20.74
N VAL A 24 -13.23 -8.51 -20.90
CA VAL A 24 -12.32 -9.65 -20.73
C VAL A 24 -12.21 -9.95 -19.24
N LYS A 25 -12.84 -11.04 -18.80
CA LYS A 25 -12.68 -11.56 -17.44
C LYS A 25 -11.49 -12.50 -17.39
N ILE A 26 -10.49 -12.17 -16.59
CA ILE A 26 -9.30 -13.00 -16.38
C ILE A 26 -9.42 -13.67 -15.02
N GLY A 27 -9.14 -14.97 -14.95
CA GLY A 27 -9.16 -15.74 -13.72
C GLY A 27 -10.55 -16.18 -13.24
N GLU A 28 -10.55 -16.90 -12.13
CA GLU A 28 -11.74 -17.43 -11.47
C GLU A 28 -12.13 -16.56 -10.28
N ALA A 29 -13.41 -16.59 -9.87
CA ALA A 29 -13.87 -15.87 -8.68
C ALA A 29 -13.27 -16.39 -7.37
N LYS A 30 -12.73 -17.62 -7.37
CA LYS A 30 -12.19 -18.26 -6.17
C LYS A 30 -10.78 -17.74 -5.87
N LEU A 31 -10.67 -16.99 -4.78
CA LEU A 31 -9.38 -16.52 -4.26
C LEU A 31 -8.73 -17.59 -3.36
N VAL A 32 -7.61 -18.15 -3.80
CA VAL A 32 -6.85 -19.15 -3.02
C VAL A 32 -5.66 -18.49 -2.35
N CYS A 33 -5.63 -18.54 -1.02
CA CYS A 33 -4.51 -18.00 -0.23
C CYS A 33 -3.24 -18.84 -0.45
N PRO A 34 -2.12 -18.25 -0.91
CA PRO A 34 -0.85 -18.96 -1.08
C PRO A 34 -0.28 -19.50 0.23
N ALA A 35 0.48 -20.60 0.17
CA ALA A 35 1.03 -21.27 1.36
C ALA A 35 1.96 -20.36 2.20
N TYR A 36 2.82 -19.57 1.55
CA TYR A 36 3.73 -18.64 2.23
C TYR A 36 2.98 -17.53 2.99
N VAL A 37 1.83 -17.09 2.49
CA VAL A 37 0.98 -16.12 3.20
C VAL A 37 0.34 -16.76 4.43
N LYS A 38 -0.07 -18.02 4.35
CA LYS A 38 -0.65 -18.75 5.49
C LYS A 38 0.36 -19.02 6.61
N ALA A 39 1.63 -19.22 6.24
CA ALA A 39 2.70 -19.49 7.18
C ALA A 39 3.04 -18.25 8.03
N ASP A 40 2.84 -17.05 7.49
CA ASP A 40 3.01 -15.79 8.20
C ASP A 40 1.68 -15.37 8.86
N LYS A 41 1.70 -15.24 10.20
CA LYS A 41 0.51 -14.93 11.01
C LYS A 41 -0.12 -13.57 10.65
N GLU A 42 0.68 -12.52 10.51
CA GLU A 42 0.18 -11.17 10.25
C GLU A 42 -0.24 -11.03 8.78
N ALA A 43 0.53 -11.61 7.85
CA ALA A 43 0.14 -11.66 6.44
C ALA A 43 -1.18 -12.44 6.26
N TYR A 44 -1.36 -13.58 6.93
CA TYR A 44 -2.59 -14.36 6.85
C TYR A 44 -3.79 -13.64 7.45
N LYS A 45 -3.59 -12.92 8.56
CA LYS A 45 -4.62 -12.06 9.15
C LYS A 45 -5.05 -10.98 8.15
N LYS A 46 -4.09 -10.29 7.52
CA LYS A 46 -4.37 -9.26 6.52
C LYS A 46 -5.05 -9.84 5.27
N TRP A 47 -4.64 -11.01 4.81
CA TRP A 47 -5.30 -11.71 3.70
C TRP A 47 -6.79 -11.94 3.97
N ARG A 48 -7.13 -12.45 5.16
CA ARG A 48 -8.53 -12.70 5.55
C ARG A 48 -9.36 -11.42 5.62
N GLU A 49 -8.77 -10.33 6.10
CA GLU A 49 -9.40 -9.01 6.10
C GLU A 49 -9.75 -8.57 4.68
N ILE A 50 -8.78 -8.61 3.76
CA ILE A 50 -8.98 -8.20 2.36
C ILE A 50 -10.02 -9.07 1.65
N VAL A 51 -9.96 -10.39 1.79
CA VAL A 51 -10.95 -11.30 1.21
C VAL A 51 -12.35 -10.99 1.72
N LYS A 52 -12.49 -10.61 3.00
CA LYS A 52 -13.78 -10.17 3.56
C LYS A 52 -14.27 -8.87 2.93
N LEU A 53 -13.37 -7.92 2.63
CA LEU A 53 -13.72 -6.65 1.99
C LEU A 53 -14.21 -6.83 0.54
N TYR A 54 -13.64 -7.78 -0.20
CA TYR A 54 -14.08 -8.08 -1.56
C TYR A 54 -15.32 -8.99 -1.65
N LYS A 55 -15.85 -9.45 -0.52
CA LYS A 55 -17.01 -10.34 -0.52
C LYS A 55 -18.21 -9.63 -1.16
N GLY A 56 -18.72 -10.21 -2.25
CA GLY A 56 -19.86 -9.67 -2.99
C GLY A 56 -19.49 -8.57 -3.99
N ILE A 57 -18.20 -8.33 -4.24
CA ILE A 57 -17.71 -7.37 -5.23
C ILE A 57 -17.03 -8.16 -6.36
N ASP A 58 -17.56 -8.06 -7.58
CA ASP A 58 -16.97 -8.64 -8.80
C ASP A 58 -15.84 -7.73 -9.32
N PHE A 59 -14.81 -7.54 -8.48
CA PHE A 59 -13.66 -6.69 -8.78
C PHE A 59 -12.33 -7.46 -8.78
N VAL A 60 -12.23 -8.51 -7.97
CA VAL A 60 -10.99 -9.26 -7.76
C VAL A 60 -11.17 -10.70 -8.19
N SER A 61 -10.17 -11.23 -8.89
CA SER A 61 -10.14 -12.57 -9.45
C SER A 61 -8.92 -13.35 -8.99
N SER A 62 -8.84 -14.62 -9.38
CA SER A 62 -7.65 -15.45 -9.15
C SER A 62 -6.39 -14.87 -9.80
N ALA A 63 -6.50 -14.00 -10.81
CA ALA A 63 -5.36 -13.33 -11.44
C ALA A 63 -4.69 -12.30 -10.50
N ASP A 64 -5.46 -11.75 -9.55
CA ASP A 64 -5.02 -10.70 -8.62
C ASP A 64 -4.41 -11.27 -7.33
N VAL A 65 -4.56 -12.58 -7.09
CA VAL A 65 -4.04 -13.30 -5.92
C VAL A 65 -2.55 -13.01 -5.69
N GLY A 66 -1.76 -12.93 -6.76
CA GLY A 66 -0.33 -12.62 -6.66
C GLY A 66 -0.06 -11.22 -6.07
N MET A 67 -0.79 -10.19 -6.51
CA MET A 67 -0.66 -8.83 -5.99
C MET A 67 -1.16 -8.75 -4.54
N MET A 68 -2.32 -9.36 -4.26
CA MET A 68 -2.88 -9.43 -2.91
C MET A 68 -1.92 -10.08 -1.91
N ALA A 69 -1.31 -11.19 -2.31
CA ALA A 69 -0.39 -11.94 -1.45
C ALA A 69 0.88 -11.13 -1.14
N ARG A 70 1.46 -10.46 -2.15
CA ARG A 70 2.60 -9.55 -1.95
C ARG A 70 2.26 -8.40 -1.01
N TYR A 71 1.05 -7.83 -1.12
CA TYR A 71 0.61 -6.77 -0.20
C TYR A 71 0.54 -7.28 1.24
N CYS A 72 -0.02 -8.48 1.46
CA CYS A 72 -0.12 -9.06 2.80
C CYS A 72 1.26 -9.31 3.43
N VAL A 73 2.21 -9.84 2.65
CA VAL A 73 3.59 -10.05 3.12
C VAL A 73 4.29 -8.72 3.39
N ALA A 74 4.20 -7.75 2.47
CA ALA A 74 4.79 -6.44 2.67
C ALA A 74 4.22 -5.71 3.90
N PHE A 75 2.94 -5.93 4.22
CA PHE A 75 2.30 -5.40 5.41
C PHE A 75 2.86 -6.05 6.69
N SER A 76 3.06 -7.38 6.68
CA SER A 76 3.71 -8.10 7.78
C SER A 76 5.13 -7.59 8.03
N GLU A 77 5.94 -7.47 6.98
CA GLU A 77 7.31 -6.94 7.06
C GLU A 77 7.35 -5.49 7.58
N TYR A 78 6.35 -4.67 7.23
CA TYR A 78 6.22 -3.32 7.77
C TYR A 78 5.97 -3.32 9.28
N LEU A 79 5.11 -4.20 9.79
CA LEU A 79 4.88 -4.34 11.23
C LEU A 79 6.14 -4.83 11.96
N ASP A 80 6.86 -5.77 11.35
CA ASP A 80 8.12 -6.30 11.87
C ASP A 80 9.18 -5.18 12.00
N LEU A 81 9.33 -4.33 10.97
CA LEU A 81 10.22 -3.17 11.03
C LEU A 81 9.85 -2.18 12.14
N ILE A 82 8.56 -1.95 12.38
CA ILE A 82 8.10 -1.11 13.51
C ILE A 82 8.51 -1.74 14.84
N GLY A 83 8.35 -3.06 14.99
CA GLY A 83 8.76 -3.79 16.19
C GLY A 83 10.26 -3.70 16.44
N HIS A 84 11.07 -3.89 15.40
CA HIS A 84 12.52 -3.73 15.47
C HIS A 84 12.94 -2.30 15.81
N ARG A 85 12.29 -1.30 15.23
CA ARG A 85 12.54 0.11 15.57
C ARG A 85 12.25 0.40 17.03
N ALA A 86 11.13 -0.09 17.56
CA ALA A 86 10.80 0.06 18.97
C ALA A 86 11.84 -0.61 19.88
N THR A 87 12.29 -1.81 19.49
CA THR A 87 13.34 -2.54 20.22
C THR A 87 14.64 -1.74 20.25
N VAL A 88 15.14 -1.25 19.10
CA VAL A 88 16.37 -0.45 19.04
C VAL A 88 16.25 0.84 19.84
N ASN A 89 15.08 1.48 19.83
CA ASN A 89 14.83 2.69 20.61
C ASN A 89 14.88 2.45 22.12
N ASP A 90 14.64 1.22 22.57
CA ASP A 90 14.66 0.83 23.98
C ASP A 90 16.04 0.34 24.44
N ILE A 91 16.97 0.08 23.51
CA ILE A 91 18.36 -0.26 23.84
C ILE A 91 19.08 1.01 24.28
N HIS A 92 19.31 1.12 25.59
CA HIS A 92 20.12 2.16 26.20
C HIS A 92 20.99 1.55 27.29
N LEU A 93 22.22 2.06 27.44
CA LEU A 93 23.07 1.71 28.58
C LEU A 93 22.67 2.58 29.77
N THR A 94 22.67 1.99 30.96
CA THR A 94 22.65 2.76 32.19
C THR A 94 23.96 3.54 32.37
N GLU A 95 23.97 4.58 33.21
CA GLU A 95 25.18 5.35 33.49
C GLU A 95 26.33 4.47 34.02
N ASP A 96 26.00 3.47 34.83
CA ASP A 96 26.96 2.50 35.38
C ASP A 96 27.54 1.60 34.29
N GLU A 97 26.70 1.02 33.42
CA GLU A 97 27.17 0.20 32.30
C GLU A 97 28.01 0.99 31.30
N ALA A 98 27.66 2.25 31.04
CA ALA A 98 28.43 3.15 30.20
C ALA A 98 29.83 3.41 30.79
N THR A 99 29.89 3.67 32.10
CA THR A 99 31.15 3.91 32.82
C THR A 99 32.04 2.67 32.79
N GLN A 100 31.49 1.51 33.12
CA GLN A 100 32.23 0.24 33.08
C GLN A 100 32.73 -0.10 31.67
N THR A 101 31.90 0.16 30.65
CA THR A 101 32.29 -0.05 29.25
C THR A 101 33.48 0.84 28.87
N LEU A 102 33.46 2.11 29.27
CA LEU A 102 34.54 3.05 29.02
C LEU A 102 35.84 2.65 29.73
N GLU A 103 35.76 2.19 30.99
CA GLU A 103 36.92 1.70 31.74
C GLU A 103 37.57 0.49 31.05
N VAL A 104 36.77 -0.52 30.69
CA VAL A 104 37.25 -1.72 29.98
C VAL A 104 37.88 -1.37 28.64
N LEU A 105 37.29 -0.45 27.89
CA LEU A 105 37.86 0.01 26.63
C LEU A 105 39.14 0.84 26.85
N ALA A 106 39.20 1.66 27.90
CA ALA A 106 40.35 2.50 28.21
C ALA A 106 41.57 1.67 28.60
N ASP A 107 41.39 0.60 29.37
CA ASP A 107 42.45 -0.33 29.73
C ASP A 107 43.10 -1.00 28.51
N ARG A 108 42.31 -1.25 27.46
CA ARG A 108 42.77 -1.90 26.21
C ARG A 108 43.39 -0.92 25.22
N TYR A 109 42.79 0.27 25.08
CA TYR A 109 43.03 1.15 23.93
C TYR A 109 43.53 2.55 24.30
N GLY A 110 43.56 2.88 25.59
CA GLY A 110 43.81 4.22 26.12
C GLY A 110 42.54 5.09 26.12
N ALA A 111 42.43 5.97 27.13
CA ALA A 111 41.22 6.76 27.42
C ALA A 111 40.64 7.50 26.20
N ARG A 112 41.48 8.20 25.43
CA ARG A 112 41.01 8.97 24.26
C ARG A 112 40.43 8.08 23.17
N ARG A 113 41.06 6.92 22.90
CA ARG A 113 40.59 6.01 21.85
C ARG A 113 39.34 5.26 22.30
N ALA A 114 39.26 4.91 23.59
CA ALA A 114 38.09 4.32 24.20
C ALA A 114 36.85 5.22 24.08
N ALA A 115 36.98 6.50 24.45
CA ALA A 115 35.90 7.48 24.30
C ALA A 115 35.42 7.57 22.84
N ASN A 116 36.33 7.76 21.89
CA ASN A 116 35.97 7.81 20.47
C ASN A 116 35.29 6.53 19.95
N LEU A 117 35.70 5.36 20.44
CA LEU A 117 35.09 4.08 20.06
C LEU A 117 33.69 3.94 20.65
N TYR A 118 33.53 4.29 21.92
CA TYR A 118 32.25 4.29 22.61
C TYR A 118 31.24 5.21 21.89
N ASP A 119 31.62 6.47 21.65
CA ASP A 119 30.76 7.44 20.95
C ASP A 119 30.36 6.94 19.55
N LYS A 120 31.28 6.29 18.85
CA LYS A 120 31.00 5.73 17.51
C LYS A 120 30.03 4.55 17.59
N ILE A 121 30.19 3.68 18.58
CA ILE A 121 29.29 2.53 18.79
C ILE A 121 27.91 3.05 19.16
N ASP A 122 27.81 3.92 20.16
CA ASP A 122 26.55 4.50 20.60
C ASP A 122 25.83 5.23 19.46
N TYR A 123 26.54 6.08 18.70
CA TYR A 123 25.95 6.74 17.55
C TYR A 123 25.38 5.75 16.52
N LEU A 124 26.12 4.67 16.21
CA LEU A 124 25.68 3.68 15.23
C LEU A 124 24.50 2.84 15.73
N THR A 125 24.49 2.44 17.00
CA THR A 125 23.44 1.60 17.59
C THR A 125 22.16 2.39 17.86
N SER A 126 22.30 3.65 18.29
CA SER A 126 21.19 4.50 18.70
C SER A 126 20.68 5.30 17.49
N VAL A 127 21.42 6.33 17.06
CA VAL A 127 20.91 7.29 16.06
C VAL A 127 20.96 6.73 14.64
N GLY A 128 22.09 6.14 14.24
CA GLY A 128 22.32 5.62 12.89
C GLY A 128 21.41 4.43 12.55
N GLY A 129 21.24 3.51 13.51
CA GLY A 129 20.34 2.38 13.41
C GLY A 129 18.88 2.81 13.28
N LEU A 130 18.40 3.70 14.16
CA LEU A 130 17.04 4.22 14.11
C LEU A 130 16.75 4.93 12.78
N LEU A 131 17.66 5.80 12.30
CA LEU A 131 17.49 6.49 11.03
C LEU A 131 17.40 5.53 9.85
N THR A 132 18.16 4.43 9.89
CA THR A 132 18.13 3.40 8.84
C THR A 132 16.80 2.66 8.83
N LEU A 133 16.29 2.29 10.02
CA LEU A 133 14.97 1.68 10.17
C LEU A 133 13.87 2.64 9.71
N ASP A 134 13.94 3.92 10.06
CA ASP A 134 12.98 4.94 9.63
C ASP A 134 12.92 5.06 8.09
N LYS A 135 14.07 5.02 7.42
CA LYS A 135 14.11 5.01 5.95
C LYS A 135 13.46 3.75 5.37
N ALA A 136 13.74 2.59 5.94
CA ALA A 136 13.16 1.32 5.48
C ALA A 136 11.63 1.28 5.70
N ILE A 137 11.16 1.74 6.87
CA ILE A 137 9.74 1.85 7.21
C ILE A 137 9.04 2.79 6.21
N ASN A 138 9.59 3.97 5.95
CA ASN A 138 9.01 4.92 5.00
C ASN A 138 8.96 4.38 3.57
N ALA A 139 10.00 3.66 3.14
CA ALA A 139 10.01 3.01 1.83
C ALA A 139 8.93 1.94 1.72
N LYS A 140 8.75 1.11 2.76
CA LYS A 140 7.67 0.10 2.82
C LYS A 140 6.30 0.74 2.87
N MET A 141 6.12 1.81 3.66
CA MET A 141 4.87 2.56 3.73
C MET A 141 4.46 3.12 2.37
N SER A 142 5.39 3.72 1.63
CA SER A 142 5.16 4.21 0.27
C SER A 142 4.75 3.10 -0.69
N ALA A 143 5.44 1.95 -0.63
CA ALA A 143 5.08 0.78 -1.44
C ALA A 143 3.68 0.25 -1.10
N LEU A 144 3.33 0.18 0.19
CA LEU A 144 2.00 -0.25 0.64
C LEU A 144 0.91 0.67 0.12
N VAL A 145 1.07 1.99 0.19
CA VAL A 145 0.11 2.96 -0.35
C VAL A 145 -0.14 2.73 -1.84
N GLN A 146 0.93 2.52 -2.63
CA GLN A 146 0.80 2.24 -4.06
C GLN A 146 0.08 0.91 -4.35
N MET A 147 0.28 -0.10 -3.50
CA MET A 147 -0.43 -1.38 -3.62
C MET A 147 -1.90 -1.23 -3.22
N GLU A 148 -2.20 -0.45 -2.18
CA GLU A 148 -3.57 -0.16 -1.72
C GLU A 148 -4.38 0.58 -2.78
N ASP A 149 -3.74 1.51 -3.51
CA ASP A 149 -4.34 2.18 -4.67
C ASP A 149 -4.78 1.15 -5.73
N ARG A 150 -3.87 0.23 -6.11
CA ARG A 150 -4.13 -0.80 -7.14
C ARG A 150 -5.17 -1.83 -6.69
N LEU A 151 -5.23 -2.09 -5.39
CA LEU A 151 -6.17 -3.00 -4.77
C LEU A 151 -7.49 -2.32 -4.37
N PHE A 152 -7.67 -1.02 -4.62
CA PHE A 152 -8.89 -0.29 -4.25
C PHE A 152 -9.23 -0.34 -2.76
N LEU A 153 -8.19 -0.45 -1.93
CA LEU A 153 -8.34 -0.49 -0.48
C LEU A 153 -8.44 0.92 0.11
N ASN A 154 -7.97 1.95 -0.59
CA ASN A 154 -8.04 3.33 -0.13
C ASN A 154 -9.30 4.10 -0.64
N PRO A 155 -9.71 5.19 0.04
CA PRO A 155 -10.91 5.95 -0.34
C PRO A 155 -10.83 6.61 -1.72
N LEU A 156 -9.65 7.12 -2.11
CA LEU A 156 -9.48 7.85 -3.36
C LEU A 156 -9.60 6.94 -4.59
N ALA A 157 -9.02 5.74 -4.55
CA ALA A 157 -9.15 4.74 -5.59
C ALA A 157 -10.63 4.35 -5.80
N LYS A 158 -11.40 4.24 -4.71
CA LYS A 158 -12.85 3.97 -4.78
C LYS A 158 -13.61 5.07 -5.51
N VAL A 159 -13.32 6.34 -5.23
CA VAL A 159 -13.98 7.49 -5.88
C VAL A 159 -13.56 7.63 -7.35
N ARG A 160 -12.29 7.39 -7.70
CA ARG A 160 -11.81 7.47 -9.08
C ARG A 160 -12.44 6.42 -9.99
N ASN A 161 -12.81 5.27 -9.44
CA ASN A 161 -13.51 4.21 -10.17
C ASN A 161 -15.03 4.38 -10.25
N VAL A 162 -15.61 5.42 -9.61
CA VAL A 162 -16.99 5.81 -9.90
C VAL A 162 -16.99 6.42 -11.31
N PRO A 163 -17.85 5.93 -12.24
CA PRO A 163 -17.93 6.49 -13.59
C PRO A 163 -18.13 8.00 -13.54
N LYS A 164 -17.15 8.77 -14.04
CA LYS A 164 -17.28 10.23 -14.12
C LYS A 164 -18.38 10.56 -15.14
N LYS A 165 -19.37 11.34 -14.72
CA LYS A 165 -20.35 11.93 -15.65
C LYS A 165 -19.58 12.77 -16.66
N GLU A 166 -19.78 12.52 -17.96
CA GLU A 166 -19.18 13.35 -19.00
C GLU A 166 -19.66 14.79 -18.84
N VAL A 167 -18.71 15.74 -18.81
CA VAL A 167 -19.02 17.17 -18.87
C VAL A 167 -19.52 17.43 -20.30
N LYS A 168 -20.81 17.72 -20.44
CA LYS A 168 -21.40 18.12 -21.72
C LYS A 168 -20.61 19.32 -22.24
N LYS A 169 -19.95 19.18 -23.39
CA LYS A 169 -19.55 20.36 -24.18
C LYS A 169 -20.85 21.02 -24.63
N GLU A 170 -21.16 22.19 -24.09
CA GLU A 170 -22.29 22.97 -24.60
C GLU A 170 -21.99 23.34 -26.04
N ASP A 171 -22.91 22.97 -26.94
CA ASP A 171 -22.88 23.37 -28.33
C ASP A 171 -23.17 24.89 -28.40
N PRO A 172 -22.23 25.74 -28.87
CA PRO A 172 -22.42 27.18 -28.93
C PRO A 172 -23.61 27.61 -29.80
N LEU A 173 -24.11 26.72 -30.67
CA LEU A 173 -25.23 26.97 -31.58
C LEU A 173 -26.59 26.57 -31.02
N ALA A 174 -26.64 25.75 -29.95
CA ALA A 174 -27.90 25.36 -29.32
C ALA A 174 -28.64 26.56 -28.69
N ALA A 175 -27.91 27.60 -28.29
CA ALA A 175 -28.48 28.83 -27.73
C ALA A 175 -29.13 29.76 -28.77
N LYS A 176 -28.92 29.52 -30.08
CA LYS A 176 -29.32 30.46 -31.15
C LYS A 176 -30.46 29.97 -32.06
N GLY A 177 -31.06 28.81 -31.79
CA GLY A 177 -32.33 28.41 -32.41
C GLY A 177 -32.29 28.04 -33.90
N PHE A 178 -31.11 27.90 -34.51
CA PHE A 178 -30.98 27.45 -35.90
C PHE A 178 -30.80 25.93 -35.96
N GLY A 179 -31.89 25.22 -35.72
CA GLY A 179 -31.93 23.75 -35.78
C GLY A 179 -33.26 23.25 -36.31
N ASN A 180 -33.68 23.78 -37.46
CA ASN A 180 -34.69 23.17 -38.33
C ASN A 180 -34.65 23.86 -39.70
N VAL A 181 -33.78 23.35 -40.59
CA VAL A 181 -34.00 23.26 -42.04
C VAL A 181 -33.48 21.91 -42.48
#